data_AF-A0A536PNM5-F1
#
_entry.id   AF-A0A536PNM5-F1
#
_cell.length_a   1.000
_cell.length_b   1.000
_cell.length_c   1.000
_cell.angle_alpha   90.00
_cell.angle_beta   90.00
_cell.angle_gamma   90.00
#
_symmetry.space_group_name_H-M   'P 1'
#
loop_
_entity.id
_entity.type
_entity.pdbx_description
1 polymer ?
#
loop_
_entity_poly.entity_id
_entity_poly.type
_entity_poly.pdbx_seq_one_letter_code
_entity_poly.pdbx_strand_id
1 'polypeptide(L)'
;MTSALVVVCAIAAGLWLANADVRTDDTGIVAMLVLGVALVLSAVRPRMAPWIALAVGLPIPVLEIAAGAGWAPLAALAFAAVGAAIGAVGAQVRRSAKVA
;
A
#
# COMPACT_ATOMS: atom_id res chain seq x y z
N MET A 1 -14.73 -3.24 -12.23
CA MET A 1 -13.87 -3.76 -11.14
C MET A 1 -14.66 -3.78 -9.84
N THR A 2 -14.94 -4.97 -9.30
CA THR A 2 -15.65 -5.16 -8.02
C THR A 2 -14.72 -4.85 -6.84
N SER A 3 -15.27 -4.39 -5.71
CA SER A 3 -14.48 -4.03 -4.52
C SER A 3 -13.64 -5.20 -4.03
N ALA A 4 -14.19 -6.42 -4.12
CA ALA A 4 -13.50 -7.66 -3.78
C ALA A 4 -12.21 -7.87 -4.60
N LEU A 5 -12.23 -7.58 -5.90
CA LEU A 5 -11.06 -7.77 -6.76
C LEU A 5 -9.90 -6.84 -6.35
N VAL A 6 -10.21 -5.60 -5.96
CA VAL A 6 -9.20 -4.64 -5.51
C VAL A 6 -8.54 -5.08 -4.21
N VAL A 7 -9.33 -5.63 -3.29
CA VAL A 7 -8.81 -6.16 -2.02
C VAL A 7 -7.94 -7.38 -2.27
N VAL A 8 -8.36 -8.31 -3.13
CA VAL A 8 -7.55 -9.48 -3.51
C VAL A 8 -6.23 -9.04 -4.13
N CYS A 9 -6.25 -8.07 -5.05
CA CYS A 9 -5.04 -7.49 -5.61
C CYS A 9 -4.15 -6.82 -4.56
N ALA A 10 -4.74 -6.09 -3.61
CA ALA A 10 -4.01 -5.42 -2.53
C ALA A 10 -3.31 -6.42 -1.60
N ILE A 11 -4.01 -7.49 -1.21
CA ILE A 11 -3.45 -8.56 -0.40
C ILE A 11 -2.33 -9.28 -1.16
N ALA A 12 -2.58 -9.67 -2.41
CA ALA A 12 -1.57 -10.34 -3.23
C ALA A 12 -0.32 -9.48 -3.42
N ALA A 13 -0.49 -8.16 -3.63
CA ALA A 13 0.62 -7.23 -3.75
C ALA A 13 1.37 -7.06 -2.43
N GLY A 14 0.68 -6.93 -1.29
CA GLY A 14 1.31 -6.84 0.03
C GLY A 14 2.13 -8.08 0.38
N LEU A 15 1.62 -9.28 0.09
CA LEU A 15 2.34 -10.53 0.28
C LEU A 15 3.54 -10.67 -0.65
N TRP A 16 3.39 -10.28 -1.93
CA TRP A 16 4.49 -10.30 -2.88
C TRP A 16 5.61 -9.33 -2.47
N LEU A 17 5.25 -8.12 -2.01
CA LEU A 17 6.20 -7.12 -1.52
C LEU A 17 6.93 -7.61 -0.28
N ALA A 18 6.24 -8.23 0.68
CA ALA A 18 6.89 -8.79 1.86
C ALA A 18 7.86 -9.93 1.53
N ASN A 19 7.52 -10.79 0.56
CA ASN A 19 8.48 -11.80 0.09
C ASN A 19 9.64 -11.19 -0.72
N ALA A 20 9.41 -10.10 -1.44
CA ALA A 20 10.46 -9.38 -2.17
C ALA A 20 11.44 -8.69 -1.21
N ASP A 21 10.93 -8.11 -0.12
CA ASP A 21 11.70 -7.48 0.95
C ASP A 21 12.69 -8.45 1.60
N VAL A 22 12.24 -9.65 1.96
CA VAL A 22 13.12 -10.72 2.48
C VAL A 22 14.27 -11.09 1.52
N ARG A 23 14.10 -10.87 0.21
CA ARG A 23 15.09 -11.19 -0.82
C ARG A 23 15.97 -10.02 -1.22
N THR A 24 15.63 -8.80 -0.78
CA THR A 24 16.24 -7.56 -1.27
C THR A 24 16.74 -6.76 -0.08
N ASP A 25 18.04 -6.47 -0.02
CA ASP A 25 18.64 -5.69 1.08
C ASP A 25 18.33 -4.18 0.98
N ASP A 26 17.64 -3.75 -0.08
CA ASP A 26 17.29 -2.36 -0.37
C ASP A 26 15.87 -1.98 0.11
N THR A 27 15.75 -1.71 1.41
CA THR A 27 14.48 -1.28 2.06
C THR A 27 13.88 -0.01 1.43
N GLY A 28 14.71 0.88 0.86
CA GLY A 28 14.23 2.10 0.20
C GLY A 28 13.42 1.84 -1.08
N ILE A 29 13.79 0.82 -1.85
CA ILE A 29 13.08 0.46 -3.08
C ILE A 29 11.73 -0.18 -2.74
N VAL A 30 11.71 -1.07 -1.75
CA VAL A 30 10.48 -1.71 -1.27
C VAL A 30 9.50 -0.65 -0.75
N ALA A 31 9.98 0.33 0.01
CA ALA A 31 9.14 1.44 0.49
C ALA A 31 8.49 2.23 -0.65
N MET A 32 9.22 2.53 -1.73
CA MET A 32 8.68 3.22 -2.91
C MET A 32 7.66 2.36 -3.67
N LEU A 33 7.89 1.05 -3.77
CA LEU A 33 6.93 0.12 -4.38
C LEU A 33 5.64 0.02 -3.56
N VAL A 34 5.75 -0.08 -2.23
CA VAL A 34 4.62 -0.07 -1.31
C VAL A 34 3.79 1.20 -1.48
N LEU A 35 4.46 2.37 -1.50
CA LEU A 35 3.80 3.65 -1.75
C LEU A 35 3.10 3.66 -3.12
N GLY A 36 3.79 3.24 -4.19
CA GLY A 36 3.26 3.24 -5.54
C GLY A 36 2.04 2.33 -5.71
N VAL A 37 2.10 1.11 -5.18
CA VAL A 37 0.98 0.15 -5.23
C VAL A 37 -0.23 0.69 -4.45
N ALA A 38 -0.02 1.18 -3.24
CA ALA A 38 -1.09 1.74 -2.42
C ALA A 38 -1.75 2.96 -3.09
N LEU A 39 -0.94 3.81 -3.74
CA LEU A 39 -1.41 4.96 -4.53
C LEU A 39 -2.28 4.53 -5.70
N VAL A 40 -1.80 3.62 -6.55
CA VAL A 40 -2.54 3.18 -7.75
C VAL A 40 -3.86 2.52 -7.36
N LEU A 41 -3.83 1.59 -6.40
CA LEU A 41 -5.03 0.88 -5.96
C LEU A 41 -6.06 1.83 -5.32
N SER A 42 -5.59 2.80 -4.52
CA SER A 42 -6.47 3.78 -3.88
C SER A 42 -7.00 4.82 -4.86
N ALA A 43 -6.28 5.12 -5.93
CA ALA A 43 -6.79 5.96 -7.03
C ALA A 43 -7.92 5.27 -7.81
N VAL A 44 -7.91 3.94 -7.89
CA VAL A 44 -9.00 3.14 -8.52
C VAL A 44 -10.19 3.03 -7.58
N ARG A 45 -9.97 2.81 -6.29
CA ARG A 45 -11.01 2.68 -5.26
C ARG A 45 -10.74 3.58 -4.04
N PRO A 46 -11.00 4.90 -4.15
CA PRO A 46 -10.70 5.86 -3.09
C PRO A 46 -11.44 5.58 -1.77
N ARG A 47 -12.65 5.01 -1.83
CA ARG A 47 -13.41 4.63 -0.62
C ARG A 47 -12.78 3.50 0.19
N MET A 48 -11.84 2.75 -0.38
CA MET A 48 -11.18 1.62 0.28
C MET A 48 -9.73 1.92 0.64
N ALA A 49 -9.26 3.16 0.48
CA ALA A 49 -7.91 3.58 0.79
C ALA A 49 -7.37 3.10 2.17
N PRO A 50 -8.12 3.21 3.29
CA PRO A 50 -7.61 2.69 4.56
C PRO A 50 -7.41 1.17 4.56
N TRP A 51 -8.30 0.41 3.92
CA TRP A 51 -8.16 -1.04 3.78
C TRP A 51 -7.03 -1.43 2.84
N ILE A 52 -6.78 -0.65 1.78
CA ILE A 52 -5.67 -0.85 0.85
C ILE A 52 -4.33 -0.59 1.56
N ALA A 53 -4.24 0.48 2.34
CA ALA A 53 -3.03 0.78 3.13
C ALA A 53 -2.69 -0.35 4.09
N LEU A 54 -3.69 -0.88 4.80
CA LEU A 54 -3.50 -2.04 5.67
C LEU A 54 -3.12 -3.30 4.88
N ALA A 55 -3.83 -3.62 3.82
CA ALA A 55 -3.57 -4.85 3.05
C ALA A 55 -2.18 -4.87 2.40
N VAL A 56 -1.69 -3.70 1.94
CA VAL A 56 -0.39 -3.59 1.26
C VAL A 56 0.75 -3.40 2.27
N GLY A 57 0.56 -2.57 3.29
CA GLY A 57 1.62 -2.15 4.20
C GLY A 57 1.77 -2.95 5.48
N LEU A 58 0.75 -3.69 5.93
CA LEU A 58 0.79 -4.48 7.16
C LEU A 58 1.60 -5.79 7.05
N PRO A 59 1.64 -6.52 5.91
CA PRO A 59 2.37 -7.79 5.82
C PRO A 59 3.87 -7.69 6.14
N ILE A 60 4.54 -6.60 5.71
CA ILE A 60 5.98 -6.39 5.92
C ILE A 60 6.32 -6.30 7.42
N PRO A 61 5.79 -5.35 8.20
CA PRO A 61 6.09 -5.26 9.62
C PRO A 61 5.63 -6.49 10.41
N VAL A 62 4.54 -7.14 10.02
CA VAL A 62 4.10 -8.37 10.71
C VAL A 62 5.14 -9.47 10.56
N LEU A 63 5.69 -9.68 9.37
CA LEU A 63 6.66 -10.74 9.12
C LEU A 63 8.04 -10.40 9.72
N GLU A 64 8.51 -9.16 9.57
CA GLU A 64 9.81 -8.75 10.10
C GLU A 64 9.82 -8.68 11.63
N ILE A 65 8.78 -8.13 12.28
CA ILE A 65 8.69 -8.09 13.74
C ILE A 65 8.56 -9.52 14.30
N ALA A 66 7.82 -10.41 13.63
CA ALA A 66 7.76 -11.82 14.02
C ALA A 66 9.12 -12.55 13.88
N ALA A 67 9.97 -12.10 12.95
CA ALA A 67 11.34 -12.59 12.78
C ALA A 67 12.36 -11.95 13.75
N GLY A 68 11.91 -11.06 14.65
CA GLY A 68 12.76 -10.41 15.66
C GLY A 68 13.38 -9.08 15.21
N ALA A 69 12.91 -8.49 14.11
CA ALA A 69 13.35 -7.17 13.69
C ALA A 69 12.88 -6.06 14.66
N GLY A 70 13.57 -4.92 14.62
CA GLY A 70 13.18 -3.72 15.36
C GLY A 70 11.94 -3.02 14.77
N TRP A 71 11.78 -1.73 15.05
CA TRP A 71 10.59 -0.96 14.64
C TRP A 71 10.68 -0.33 13.23
N ALA A 72 11.82 -0.43 12.56
CA ALA A 72 12.03 0.05 11.19
C ALA A 72 10.98 -0.44 10.15
N PRO A 73 10.49 -1.69 10.21
CA PRO A 73 9.49 -2.22 9.27
C PRO A 73 8.16 -1.45 9.25
N LEU A 74 7.84 -0.73 10.34
CA LEU A 74 6.64 0.11 10.41
C LEU A 74 6.65 1.25 9.39
N ALA A 75 7.83 1.64 8.88
CA ALA A 75 7.92 2.61 7.80
C ALA A 75 7.11 2.15 6.57
N ALA A 76 7.10 0.86 6.24
CA ALA A 76 6.32 0.34 5.11
C ALA A 76 4.82 0.64 5.26
N LEU A 77 4.28 0.51 6.48
CA LEU A 77 2.89 0.86 6.75
C LEU A 77 2.63 2.36 6.58
N ALA A 78 3.56 3.21 7.03
CA ALA A 78 3.47 4.65 6.84
C ALA A 78 3.51 5.03 5.35
N PHE A 79 4.41 4.44 4.57
CA PHE A 79 4.49 4.63 3.12
C PHE A 79 3.21 4.17 2.40
N ALA A 80 2.64 3.02 2.81
CA ALA A 80 1.37 2.54 2.27
C ALA A 80 0.22 3.51 2.59
N ALA A 81 0.16 4.04 3.81
CA ALA A 81 -0.84 5.02 4.22
C ALA A 81 -0.73 6.32 3.43
N VAL A 82 0.49 6.83 3.24
CA VAL A 82 0.77 8.03 2.43
C VAL A 82 0.36 7.80 0.98
N GLY A 83 0.80 6.70 0.37
CA GLY A 83 0.44 6.34 -1.00
C GLY A 83 -1.09 6.25 -1.17
N ALA A 84 -1.76 5.54 -0.27
CA ALA A 84 -3.22 5.40 -0.30
C ALA A 84 -3.95 6.74 -0.16
N ALA A 85 -3.50 7.61 0.74
CA ALA A 85 -4.06 8.95 0.92
C ALA A 85 -3.90 9.80 -0.35
N ILE A 86 -2.70 9.83 -0.94
CA ILE A 86 -2.42 10.55 -2.19
C ILE A 86 -3.31 10.04 -3.32
N GLY A 87 -3.40 8.71 -3.49
CA GLY A 87 -4.24 8.10 -4.51
C GLY A 87 -5.72 8.45 -4.34
N ALA A 88 -6.22 8.41 -3.10
CA ALA A 88 -7.61 8.73 -2.80
C ALA A 88 -7.96 10.20 -3.06
N VAL A 89 -7.10 11.12 -2.58
CA VAL A 89 -7.26 12.56 -2.76
C VAL A 89 -7.15 12.92 -4.25
N GLY A 90 -6.18 12.39 -4.98
CA GLY A 90 -6.03 12.62 -6.42
C GLY A 90 -7.26 12.16 -7.22
N ALA A 91 -7.84 11.01 -6.86
CA ALA A 91 -9.09 10.55 -7.48
C ALA A 91 -10.30 11.41 -7.10
N GLN A 92 -10.30 12.07 -5.94
CA GLN A 92 -11.34 13.02 -5.54
C GLN A 92 -11.22 14.33 -6.31
N VAL A 93 -10.01 14.91 -6.40
CA VAL A 93 -9.74 16.14 -7.16
C VAL A 93 -10.11 15.96 -8.64
N ARG A 94 -9.70 14.85 -9.26
CA ARG A 94 -10.02 14.54 -10.67
C ARG A 94 -11.53 14.42 -10.92
N ARG A 95 -12.29 13.94 -9.92
CA ARG A 95 -13.76 13.87 -10.02
C ARG A 95 -14.39 15.25 -9.88
N SER A 96 -13.92 16.08 -8.96
CA SER A 96 -14.40 17.46 -8.81
C SER A 96 -14.15 18.30 -10.06
N ALA A 97 -12.97 18.16 -10.69
CA ALA A 97 -12.62 18.89 -11.91
C ALA A 97 -13.42 18.48 -13.16
N LYS A 98 -14.10 17.33 -13.15
CA LYS A 98 -14.99 16.90 -14.25
C LYS A 98 -16.42 17.41 -14.11
N VAL A 99 -16.78 17.94 -12.94
CA VAL A 99 -18.15 18.40 -12.61
C VAL A 99 -18.27 19.92 -12.72
N ALA A 100 -17.13 20.64 -12.70
CA ALA A 100 -17.03 22.07 -13.00
C ALA A 100 -16.88 22.31 -14.50
#